data_AF-A0A6L5XNM2-F1
#
_entry.id   AF-A0A6L5XNM2-F1
#
_cell.length_a   1.000
_cell.length_b   1.000
_cell.length_c   1.000
_cell.angle_alpha   90.00
_cell.angle_beta   90.00
_cell.angle_gamma   90.00
#
_symmetry.space_group_name_H-M   'P 1'
#
loop_
_entity.id
_entity.type
_entity.pdbx_description
1 polymer ?
#
loop_
_entity_poly.entity_id
_entity_poly.type
_entity_poly.pdbx_seq_one_letter_code
_entity_poly.pdbx_strand_id
1 'polypeptide(L)'
;MNDTLFFALVIALSLLELLILGGVLFFYLRLRRSEGLLNTLQDNQENLLARIEMNARLEREIVATFAQRQAELRSLDEKLEERAQELRRLLEQAEGICRSPQFLREIILNGRRKGLSSRQIARNAGLSVDEVELILAQNP
;
A
#
# COMPACT_ATOMS: atom_id res chain seq x y z
N MET A 1 -57.10 76.87 17.03
CA MET A 1 -57.38 75.66 16.22
C MET A 1 -56.29 75.39 15.18
N ASN A 2 -55.58 76.42 14.68
CA ASN A 2 -54.39 76.22 13.84
C ASN A 2 -53.19 75.62 14.62
N ASP A 3 -52.95 76.03 15.86
CA ASP A 3 -51.79 75.55 16.62
C ASP A 3 -51.88 74.06 16.93
N THR A 4 -53.08 73.57 17.28
CA THR A 4 -53.34 72.14 17.51
C THR A 4 -53.09 71.29 16.26
N LEU A 5 -53.46 71.80 15.08
CA LEU A 5 -53.18 71.13 13.80
C LEU A 5 -51.68 71.16 13.47
N PHE A 6 -51.01 72.27 13.75
CA PHE A 6 -49.56 72.41 13.56
C PHE A 6 -48.78 71.42 14.44
N PHE A 7 -49.10 71.33 15.74
CA PHE A 7 -48.48 70.37 16.65
C PHE A 7 -48.73 68.91 16.22
N ALA A 8 -49.95 68.58 15.78
CA ALA A 8 -50.25 67.24 15.27
C ALA A 8 -49.41 66.89 14.03
N LEU A 9 -49.18 67.86 13.13
CA LEU A 9 -48.40 67.68 11.92
C LEU A 9 -46.91 67.48 12.23
N VAL A 10 -46.36 68.25 13.19
CA VAL A 10 -44.99 68.08 13.68
C VAL A 10 -44.80 66.69 14.29
N ILE A 11 -45.72 66.24 15.15
CA ILE A 11 -45.65 64.91 15.76
C ILE A 11 -45.70 63.81 14.70
N ALA A 12 -46.59 63.93 13.70
CA ALA A 12 -46.70 62.96 12.62
C ALA A 12 -45.43 62.89 11.77
N LEU A 13 -44.83 64.03 11.43
CA LEU A 13 -43.56 64.09 10.69
C LEU A 13 -42.40 63.53 11.50
N SER A 14 -42.29 63.82 12.80
CA SER A 14 -41.26 63.26 13.66
C SER A 14 -41.41 61.74 13.83
N LEU A 15 -42.64 61.22 13.92
CA LEU A 15 -42.88 59.77 13.94
C LEU A 15 -42.49 59.11 12.62
N LEU A 16 -42.79 59.76 11.49
CA LEU A 16 -42.40 59.28 10.17
C LEU A 16 -40.88 59.26 10.02
N GLU A 17 -40.20 60.33 10.45
CA GLU A 17 -38.74 60.42 10.47
C GLU A 17 -38.12 59.29 11.31
N LEU A 18 -38.65 59.06 12.51
CA LEU A 18 -38.17 58.01 13.40
C LEU A 18 -38.39 56.61 12.81
N LEU A 19 -39.51 56.41 12.09
CA LEU A 19 -39.81 55.17 11.39
C LEU A 19 -38.83 54.93 10.23
N ILE A 20 -38.54 55.96 9.43
CA ILE A 20 -37.56 55.88 8.33
C ILE A 20 -36.17 55.57 8.90
N LEU A 21 -35.76 56.27 9.96
CA LEU A 21 -34.45 56.09 10.59
C LEU A 21 -34.29 54.69 11.19
N GLY A 22 -35.34 54.18 11.85
CA GLY A 22 -35.41 52.80 12.32
C GLY A 22 -35.34 51.79 11.17
N GLY A 23 -36.04 52.06 10.06
CA GLY A 23 -35.99 51.23 8.85
C GLY A 23 -34.58 51.15 8.26
N VAL A 24 -33.90 52.29 8.10
CA VAL A 24 -32.52 52.35 7.60
C VAL A 24 -31.57 51.57 8.52
N LEU A 25 -31.70 51.74 9.84
CA LEU A 25 -30.88 51.01 10.81
C LEU A 25 -31.09 49.49 10.72
N PHE A 26 -32.34 49.04 10.60
CA PHE A 26 -32.67 47.64 10.42
C PHE A 26 -32.08 47.08 9.11
N PHE A 27 -32.22 47.81 8.00
CA PHE A 27 -31.63 47.44 6.73
C PHE A 27 -30.10 47.36 6.79
N TYR A 28 -29.45 48.31 7.46
CA TYR A 28 -28.01 48.31 7.66
C TYR A 28 -27.54 47.08 8.45
N LEU A 29 -28.21 46.75 9.56
CA LEU A 29 -27.87 45.57 10.36
C LEU A 29 -28.10 44.26 9.59
N ARG A 30 -29.19 44.19 8.82
CA ARG A 30 -29.48 43.04 7.96
C ARG A 30 -28.42 42.86 6.87
N LEU A 31 -28.00 43.94 6.23
CA LEU A 31 -26.98 43.92 5.19
C LEU A 31 -25.63 43.48 5.75
N ARG A 32 -25.20 44.06 6.88
CA ARG A 32 -23.95 43.70 7.56
C ARG A 32 -23.91 42.22 7.97
N ARG A 33 -25.05 41.66 8.39
CA ARG A 33 -25.17 40.23 8.70
C ARG A 33 -25.06 39.35 7.45
N SER A 34 -25.61 39.81 6.32
CA SER A 34 -25.50 39.11 5.04
C SER A 34 -24.07 39.08 4.51
N GLU A 35 -23.34 40.20 4.63
CA GLU A 35 -21.92 40.28 4.23
C GLU A 35 -21.05 39.35 5.06
N GLY A 36 -21.26 39.30 6.38
CA GLY A 36 -20.50 38.41 7.27
C GLY A 36 -20.70 36.92 6.91
N LEU A 37 -21.93 36.51 6.57
CA LEU A 37 -22.20 35.13 6.18
C LEU A 37 -21.64 34.77 4.80
N LEU A 38 -21.61 35.71 3.86
CA LEU A 38 -21.02 35.48 2.55
C LEU A 38 -19.50 35.32 2.64
N ASN A 39 -18.84 36.16 3.44
CA ASN A 39 -17.40 36.04 3.65
C ASN A 39 -17.02 34.70 4.29
N THR A 40 -17.76 34.24 5.31
CA THR A 40 -17.46 32.93 5.91
C THR A 40 -17.73 31.75 4.97
N LEU A 41 -18.73 31.83 4.10
CA LEU A 41 -18.96 30.81 3.08
C LEU A 41 -17.87 30.81 2.01
N GLN A 42 -17.40 31.99 1.60
CA GLN A 42 -16.32 32.13 0.63
C GLN A 42 -15.00 31.56 1.18
N ASP A 43 -14.63 31.91 2.42
CA ASP A 43 -13.43 31.37 3.09
C ASP A 43 -13.48 29.84 3.21
N ASN A 44 -14.66 29.28 3.52
CA ASN A 44 -14.83 27.83 3.60
C ASN A 44 -14.71 27.15 2.23
N GLN A 45 -15.26 27.76 1.17
CA GLN A 45 -15.14 27.23 -0.19
C GLN A 45 -13.69 27.25 -0.66
N GLU A 46 -12.95 28.32 -0.38
CA GLU A 46 -11.53 28.44 -0.74
C GLU A 46 -10.67 27.39 -0.02
N ASN A 47 -10.93 27.15 1.27
CA ASN A 47 -10.25 26.11 2.04
C ASN A 47 -10.58 24.69 1.53
N LEU A 48 -11.84 24.42 1.15
CA LEU A 48 -12.23 23.15 0.54
C LEU A 48 -11.58 22.93 -0.81
N LEU A 49 -11.52 23.96 -1.67
CA LEU A 49 -10.86 23.89 -2.97
C LEU A 49 -9.35 23.60 -2.83
N ALA A 50 -8.67 24.28 -1.90
CA ALA A 50 -7.27 24.05 -1.61
C ALA A 50 -6.99 22.60 -1.17
N ARG A 51 -7.87 22.01 -0.35
CA ARG A 51 -7.76 20.60 0.07
C ARG A 51 -7.97 19.63 -1.10
N ILE A 52 -8.92 19.90 -1.98
CA ILE A 52 -9.18 19.07 -3.17
C ILE A 52 -7.99 19.14 -4.13
N GLU A 53 -7.43 20.33 -4.38
CA GLU A 53 -6.26 20.50 -5.24
C GLU A 53 -5.04 19.75 -4.67
N MET A 54 -4.80 19.86 -3.37
CA MET A 54 -3.72 19.13 -2.69
C MET A 54 -3.90 17.61 -2.81
N ASN A 55 -5.11 17.09 -2.56
CA ASN A 55 -5.39 15.66 -2.69
C ASN A 55 -5.23 15.17 -4.14
N ALA A 56 -5.73 15.92 -5.12
CA ALA A 56 -5.59 15.56 -6.53
C ALA A 56 -4.12 15.56 -6.98
N ARG A 57 -3.30 16.47 -6.43
CA ARG A 57 -1.85 16.49 -6.68
C ARG A 57 -1.17 15.25 -6.07
N LEU A 58 -1.52 14.89 -4.83
CA LEU A 58 -1.01 13.69 -4.17
C LEU A 58 -1.42 12.41 -4.91
N GLU A 59 -2.67 12.30 -5.35
CA GLU A 59 -3.15 11.16 -6.13
C GLU A 59 -2.33 10.97 -7.41
N ARG A 60 -2.03 12.05 -8.14
CA ARG A 60 -1.20 11.96 -9.35
C ARG A 60 0.22 11.48 -9.05
N GLU A 61 0.84 11.99 -7.98
CA GLU A 61 2.18 11.58 -7.56
C GLU A 61 2.23 10.12 -7.10
N ILE A 62 1.20 9.69 -6.37
CA ILE A 62 1.03 8.33 -5.87
C ILE A 62 0.79 7.35 -7.04
N VAL A 63 -0.10 7.67 -7.98
CA VAL A 63 -0.42 6.82 -9.14
C VAL A 63 0.80 6.62 -10.04
N ALA A 64 1.59 7.66 -10.30
CA ALA A 64 2.82 7.55 -11.07
C ALA A 64 3.83 6.60 -10.39
N THR A 65 3.99 6.74 -9.06
CA THR A 65 4.90 5.90 -8.27
C THR A 65 4.41 4.44 -8.21
N PHE A 66 3.10 4.21 -8.14
CA PHE A 66 2.54 2.85 -8.12
C PHE A 66 2.72 2.10 -9.43
N ALA A 67 2.52 2.75 -10.57
CA ALA A 67 2.73 2.12 -11.88
C ALA A 67 4.20 1.69 -12.06
N GLN A 68 5.13 2.57 -11.66
CA GLN A 68 6.56 2.27 -11.69
C GLN A 68 6.92 1.10 -10.76
N ARG A 69 6.41 1.10 -9.52
CA ARG A 69 6.64 0.00 -8.57
C ARG A 69 6.03 -1.32 -9.04
N GLN A 70 4.85 -1.33 -9.66
CA GLN A 70 4.27 -2.55 -10.22
C GLN A 70 5.12 -3.13 -11.36
N ALA A 71 5.65 -2.27 -12.23
CA ALA A 71 6.55 -2.71 -13.31
C ALA A 71 7.85 -3.29 -12.74
N GLU A 72 8.44 -2.63 -11.74
CA GLU A 72 9.64 -3.11 -11.06
C GLU A 72 9.38 -4.46 -10.36
N LEU A 73 8.28 -4.58 -9.60
CA LEU A 73 7.88 -5.82 -8.94
C LEU A 73 7.67 -6.97 -9.92
N ARG A 74 7.01 -6.73 -11.07
CA ARG A 74 6.86 -7.75 -12.12
C ARG A 74 8.22 -8.22 -12.66
N SER A 75 9.13 -7.29 -12.91
CA SER A 75 10.48 -7.65 -13.41
C SER A 75 11.31 -8.43 -12.38
N LEU A 76 11.11 -8.16 -11.08
CA LEU A 76 11.74 -8.91 -9.99
C LEU A 76 11.15 -10.31 -9.88
N ASP A 77 9.84 -10.45 -10.03
CA ASP A 77 9.14 -11.73 -9.99
C ASP A 77 9.58 -12.65 -11.14
N GLU A 78 9.69 -12.11 -12.36
CA GLU A 78 10.21 -12.85 -13.53
C GLU A 78 11.64 -13.37 -13.27
N LYS A 79 12.51 -12.55 -12.67
CA LYS A 79 13.87 -12.97 -12.32
C LYS A 79 13.88 -14.04 -11.24
N LEU A 80 13.00 -13.94 -10.24
CA LEU A 80 12.89 -14.95 -9.18
C LEU A 80 12.38 -16.28 -9.74
N GLU A 81 11.39 -16.23 -10.63
CA GLU A 81 10.86 -17.41 -11.34
C GLU A 81 11.96 -18.09 -12.16
N GLU A 82 12.74 -17.32 -12.93
CA GLU A 82 13.87 -17.84 -13.72
C GLU A 82 14.92 -18.51 -12.82
N ARG A 83 15.30 -17.85 -11.72
CA ARG A 83 16.25 -18.40 -10.74
C ARG A 83 15.71 -19.65 -10.05
N ALA A 84 14.43 -19.68 -9.73
CA ALA A 84 13.80 -20.86 -9.14
C ALA A 84 13.82 -22.04 -10.13
N GLN A 85 13.57 -21.80 -11.41
CA GLN A 85 13.67 -22.82 -12.45
C GLN A 85 15.11 -23.31 -12.66
N GLU A 86 16.08 -22.39 -12.67
CA GLU A 86 17.50 -22.73 -12.77
C GLU A 86 17.95 -23.61 -11.59
N LEU A 87 17.58 -23.22 -10.37
CA LEU A 87 17.88 -24.00 -9.17
C LEU A 87 17.21 -25.37 -9.19
N ARG A 88 15.95 -25.47 -9.64
CA ARG A 88 15.27 -26.76 -9.81
C ARG A 88 16.00 -27.67 -10.79
N ARG A 89 16.45 -27.14 -11.94
CA ARG A 89 17.25 -27.90 -12.91
C ARG A 89 18.56 -28.39 -12.31
N LEU A 90 19.26 -27.53 -11.58
CA LEU A 90 20.51 -27.91 -10.89
C LEU A 90 20.25 -28.99 -9.82
N LEU A 91 19.11 -28.92 -9.12
CA LEU A 91 18.71 -29.93 -8.14
C LEU A 91 18.40 -31.27 -8.81
N GLU A 92 17.67 -31.28 -9.92
CA GLU A 92 17.43 -32.49 -10.72
C GLU A 92 18.73 -33.09 -11.27
N GLN A 93 19.66 -32.25 -11.72
CA GLN A 93 20.99 -32.71 -12.16
C GLN A 93 21.79 -33.33 -11.00
N ALA A 94 21.77 -32.68 -9.83
CA ALA A 94 22.42 -33.19 -8.63
C ALA A 94 21.78 -34.51 -8.16
N GLU A 95 20.46 -34.63 -8.17
CA GLU A 95 19.75 -35.87 -7.86
C GLU A 95 20.07 -36.98 -8.87
N GLY A 96 20.17 -36.65 -10.17
CA GLY A 96 20.61 -37.58 -11.20
C GLY A 96 22.02 -38.12 -10.98
N ILE A 97 22.93 -37.27 -10.50
CA ILE A 97 24.30 -37.65 -10.12
C ILE A 97 24.30 -38.47 -8.82
N CYS A 98 23.53 -38.08 -7.81
CA CYS A 98 23.40 -38.80 -6.55
C CYS A 98 22.76 -40.19 -6.71
N ARG A 99 21.85 -40.36 -7.68
CA ARG A 99 21.27 -41.65 -8.06
C ARG A 99 22.14 -42.46 -9.03
N SER A 100 23.29 -41.92 -9.46
CA SER A 100 24.18 -42.66 -10.34
C SER A 100 24.76 -43.88 -9.60
N PRO A 101 24.77 -45.07 -10.22
CA PRO A 101 25.29 -46.29 -9.59
C PRO A 101 26.76 -46.17 -9.19
N GLN A 102 27.51 -45.30 -9.85
CA GLN A 102 28.95 -45.08 -9.62
C GLN A 102 29.20 -44.30 -8.33
N PHE A 103 28.39 -43.28 -8.03
CA PHE A 103 28.51 -42.49 -6.80
C PHE A 103 28.11 -43.30 -5.56
N LEU A 104 27.02 -44.07 -5.64
CA LEU A 104 26.64 -45.03 -4.59
C LEU A 104 27.74 -46.08 -4.35
N ARG A 105 28.35 -46.61 -5.41
CA ARG A 105 29.51 -47.52 -5.31
C ARG A 105 30.71 -46.84 -4.63
N GLU A 106 31.01 -45.59 -4.97
CA GLU A 106 32.14 -44.86 -4.41
C GLU A 106 31.93 -44.50 -2.93
N ILE A 107 30.70 -44.18 -2.52
CA ILE A 107 30.33 -43.99 -1.11
C ILE A 107 30.51 -45.30 -0.33
N ILE A 108 30.05 -46.43 -0.87
CA ILE A 108 30.16 -47.76 -0.22
C ILE A 108 31.64 -48.17 -0.08
N LEU A 109 32.44 -48.00 -1.14
CA LEU A 109 33.87 -48.34 -1.14
C LEU A 109 34.69 -47.45 -0.20
N ASN A 110 34.42 -46.15 -0.17
CA ASN A 110 35.06 -45.23 0.77
C ASN A 110 34.62 -45.48 2.22
N GLY A 111 33.37 -45.89 2.45
CA GLY A 111 32.87 -46.31 3.76
C GLY A 111 33.63 -47.53 4.31
N ARG A 112 33.90 -48.52 3.45
CA ARG A 112 34.72 -49.70 3.78
C ARG A 112 36.18 -49.34 4.06
N ARG A 113 36.78 -48.46 3.24
CA ARG A 113 38.16 -47.96 3.47
C ARG A 113 38.32 -47.19 4.78
N LYS A 114 37.25 -46.55 5.27
CA LYS A 114 37.19 -45.88 6.57
C LYS A 114 36.89 -46.80 7.76
N GLY A 115 36.72 -48.11 7.53
CA GLY A 115 36.50 -49.12 8.58
C GLY A 115 35.07 -49.21 9.12
N LEU A 116 34.08 -48.66 8.41
CA LEU A 116 32.66 -48.73 8.81
C LEU A 116 32.07 -50.12 8.53
N SER A 117 31.19 -50.59 9.41
CA SER A 117 30.50 -51.88 9.21
C SER A 117 29.43 -51.78 8.12
N SER A 118 29.17 -52.89 7.42
CA SER A 118 28.20 -52.96 6.30
C SER A 118 26.81 -52.41 6.68
N ARG A 119 26.39 -52.62 7.94
CA ARG A 119 25.13 -52.07 8.50
C ARG A 119 25.11 -50.55 8.63
N GLN A 120 26.25 -49.92 8.95
CA GLN A 120 26.37 -48.46 9.06
C GLN A 120 26.38 -47.79 7.69
N ILE A 121 26.99 -48.44 6.71
CA ILE A 121 27.01 -47.98 5.31
C ILE A 121 25.60 -48.07 4.71
N ALA A 122 24.89 -49.17 4.92
CA ALA A 122 23.50 -49.36 4.52
C ALA A 122 22.56 -48.29 5.09
N ARG A 123 22.70 -47.97 6.38
CA ARG A 123 21.89 -46.94 7.06
C ARG A 123 22.13 -45.53 6.53
N ASN A 124 23.36 -45.20 6.14
CA ASN A 124 23.72 -43.87 5.63
C ASN A 124 23.40 -43.70 4.13
N ALA A 125 23.46 -44.78 3.35
CA ALA A 125 23.17 -44.76 1.92
C ALA A 125 21.68 -45.05 1.60
N GLY A 126 20.87 -45.43 2.60
CA GLY A 126 19.45 -45.77 2.43
C GLY A 126 19.20 -47.09 1.70
N LEU A 127 20.16 -48.02 1.75
CA LEU A 127 20.13 -49.33 1.09
C LEU A 127 19.93 -50.47 2.09
N SER A 128 19.52 -51.66 1.61
CA SER A 128 19.51 -52.86 2.44
C SER A 128 20.92 -53.39 2.70
N VAL A 129 21.11 -54.07 3.84
CA VAL A 129 22.42 -54.62 4.24
C VAL A 129 22.93 -55.64 3.22
N ASP A 130 22.02 -56.42 2.65
CA ASP A 130 22.33 -57.47 1.68
C ASP A 130 22.78 -56.89 0.32
N GLU A 131 22.20 -55.77 -0.12
CA GLU A 131 22.61 -55.07 -1.35
C GLU A 131 24.02 -54.48 -1.23
N VAL A 132 24.37 -53.97 -0.05
CA VAL A 132 25.72 -53.45 0.22
C VAL A 132 26.75 -54.58 0.21
N GLU A 133 26.43 -55.74 0.79
CA GLU A 133 27.32 -56.91 0.78
C GLU A 133 27.49 -57.50 -0.62
N LEU A 134 26.43 -57.53 -1.45
CA LEU A 134 26.51 -57.99 -2.84
C LEU A 134 27.44 -57.11 -3.70
N ILE A 135 27.39 -55.79 -3.52
CA ILE A 135 28.24 -54.83 -4.24
C ILE A 135 29.71 -54.94 -3.79
N LEU A 136 29.95 -55.19 -2.50
CA LEU A 136 31.29 -55.42 -1.96
C LEU A 136 31.89 -56.78 -2.34
N ALA A 137 31.05 -57.78 -2.60
CA ALA A 137 31.48 -59.11 -3.06
C ALA A 137 31.85 -59.13 -4.56
N GLN A 138 31.27 -58.24 -5.37
CA GLN A 138 31.56 -58.13 -6.81
C GLN A 138 32.89 -57.44 -7.14
N ASN A 139 33.52 -56.72 -6.19
CA ASN A 139 34.85 -56.13 -6.36
C ASN A 139 35.66 -56.27 -5.04
N PRO A 140 36.64 -57.19 -4.95
CA PRO A 140 37.51 -57.31 -3.78
C PRO A 140 38.38 -56.08 -3.55
#